data_AF-A0A7X7NM07-F1
#
_entry.id   AF-A0A7X7NM07-F1
#
_cell.length_a   1.000
_cell.length_b   1.000
_cell.length_c   1.000
_cell.angle_alpha   90.00
_cell.angle_beta   90.00
_cell.angle_gamma   90.00
#
_symmetry.space_group_name_H-M   'P 1'
#
loop_
_entity.id
_entity.type
_entity.pdbx_description
1 polymer ?
#
loop_
_entity_poly.entity_id
_entity_poly.type
_entity_poly.pdbx_seq_one_letter_code
_entity_poly.pdbx_strand_id
1 'polypeptide(L)'
;MVQTLISAIAAVTGQPAAAISDAFDTEMARTATPPAVSRHAELPTLVDLLSTRVGLSAALAVDEVAAQRDAMVALRDDDTGRPTPQVVQVLLTVLRRTPEVIPTLDRGPVVFPAVPPHQVEMWHTLLDLELAGLPRLLVGGQMTVVHRLEHGVMPPRATDDGDIVLNVWTRRDSLRAASGFLRDRGFTEDRTSDGYSTGSGATPGP
;
A
#
# COMPACT_ATOMS: atom_id res chain seq x y z
N MET A 1 -20.09 -2.76 16.16
CA MET A 1 -18.70 -3.26 16.02
C MET A 1 -18.31 -3.55 14.57
N VAL A 2 -18.93 -4.50 13.87
CA VAL A 2 -18.52 -4.89 12.50
C VAL A 2 -18.58 -3.71 11.52
N GLN A 3 -19.65 -2.91 11.55
CA GLN A 3 -19.77 -1.73 10.67
C GLN A 3 -18.66 -0.70 10.92
N THR A 4 -18.24 -0.54 12.18
CA THR A 4 -17.13 0.36 12.54
C THR A 4 -15.81 -0.14 11.97
N LEU A 5 -15.58 -1.46 11.98
CA LEU A 5 -14.40 -2.08 11.36
C LEU A 5 -14.45 -1.98 9.82
N ILE A 6 -15.63 -2.17 9.20
CA ILE A 6 -15.84 -1.94 7.76
C ILE A 6 -15.51 -0.48 7.40
N SER A 7 -16.01 0.49 8.16
CA SER A 7 -15.71 1.91 7.98
C SER A 7 -14.21 2.20 8.12
N ALA A 8 -13.53 1.57 9.08
CA ALA A 8 -12.09 1.70 9.24
C ALA A 8 -11.32 1.13 8.05
N ILE A 9 -11.72 -0.04 7.53
CA ILE A 9 -11.11 -0.65 6.34
C ILE A 9 -11.32 0.26 5.12
N ALA A 10 -12.52 0.79 4.94
CA ALA A 10 -12.85 1.75 3.88
C ALA A 10 -11.93 2.98 3.95
N ALA A 11 -11.81 3.60 5.14
CA ALA A 11 -10.93 4.74 5.36
C ALA A 11 -9.45 4.43 5.06
N VAL A 12 -8.96 3.28 5.50
CA VAL A 12 -7.55 2.89 5.30
C VAL A 12 -7.25 2.52 3.85
N THR A 13 -8.25 2.03 3.10
CA THR A 13 -8.09 1.64 1.70
C THR A 13 -8.54 2.72 0.71
N GLY A 14 -9.11 3.83 1.17
CA GLY A 14 -9.70 4.87 0.31
C GLY A 14 -10.94 4.40 -0.46
N GLN A 15 -11.51 3.24 -0.12
CA GLN A 15 -12.67 2.67 -0.78
C GLN A 15 -13.98 3.17 -0.16
N PRO A 16 -15.10 3.19 -0.91
CA PRO A 16 -16.41 3.43 -0.33
C PRO A 16 -16.78 2.34 0.69
N ALA A 17 -17.39 2.73 1.82
CA ALA A 17 -17.83 1.77 2.84
C ALA A 17 -18.79 0.69 2.30
N ALA A 18 -19.66 1.04 1.35
CA ALA A 18 -20.56 0.10 0.68
C ALA A 18 -19.79 -1.02 -0.06
N ALA A 19 -18.69 -0.68 -0.75
CA ALA A 19 -17.88 -1.67 -1.45
C ALA A 19 -17.18 -2.64 -0.47
N ILE A 20 -16.78 -2.15 0.71
CA ILE A 20 -16.22 -3.00 1.76
C ILE A 20 -17.30 -3.90 2.38
N SER A 21 -18.52 -3.38 2.59
CA SER A 21 -19.66 -4.19 3.02
C SER A 21 -19.97 -5.31 2.04
N ASP A 22 -20.04 -5.01 0.74
CA ASP A 22 -20.29 -6.01 -0.31
C ASP A 22 -19.20 -7.09 -0.35
N ALA A 23 -17.93 -6.68 -0.22
CA ALA A 23 -16.80 -7.58 -0.15
C ALA A 23 -16.84 -8.48 1.10
N PHE A 24 -17.24 -7.92 2.24
CA PHE A 24 -17.45 -8.66 3.48
C PHE A 24 -18.55 -9.70 3.33
N ASP A 25 -19.72 -9.33 2.81
CA ASP A 25 -20.84 -10.26 2.63
C ASP A 25 -20.48 -11.38 1.64
N THR A 26 -19.78 -11.04 0.56
CA THR A 26 -19.28 -12.01 -0.43
C THR A 26 -18.32 -13.02 0.22
N GLU A 27 -17.36 -12.55 1.01
CA GLU A 27 -16.37 -13.44 1.64
C GLU A 27 -16.98 -14.23 2.81
N MET A 28 -17.94 -13.65 3.54
CA MET A 28 -18.74 -14.38 4.55
C MET A 28 -19.49 -15.54 3.92
N ALA A 29 -20.15 -15.33 2.77
CA ALA A 29 -20.86 -16.37 2.04
C ALA A 29 -19.92 -17.49 1.53
N ARG A 30 -18.70 -17.14 1.10
CA ARG A 30 -17.67 -18.13 0.71
C ARG A 30 -17.16 -18.94 1.88
N THR A 31 -17.16 -18.36 3.08
CA THR A 31 -16.64 -18.96 4.31
C THR A 31 -17.72 -19.77 5.06
N ALA A 32 -18.64 -20.40 4.34
CA ALA A 32 -19.72 -21.22 4.90
C ALA A 32 -19.22 -22.41 5.74
N THR A 33 -17.95 -22.79 5.60
CA THR A 33 -17.23 -23.69 6.53
C THR A 33 -16.14 -22.89 7.23
N PRO A 34 -16.11 -22.83 8.58
CA PRO A 34 -15.09 -22.08 9.28
C PRO A 34 -13.71 -22.66 8.94
N PRO A 35 -12.75 -21.87 8.41
CA PRO A 35 -11.37 -22.33 8.36
C PRO A 35 -10.92 -22.60 9.79
N ALA A 36 -9.98 -23.53 9.96
CA ALA A 36 -9.30 -23.70 11.25
C ALA A 36 -8.82 -22.31 11.70
N VAL A 37 -9.41 -21.78 12.78
CA VAL A 37 -9.18 -20.41 13.24
C VAL A 37 -7.68 -20.23 13.36
N SER A 38 -7.11 -19.35 12.54
CA SER A 38 -5.69 -19.06 12.66
C SER A 38 -5.50 -18.46 14.05
N ARG A 39 -4.54 -18.97 14.84
CA ARG A 39 -4.24 -18.45 16.20
C ARG A 39 -3.91 -16.95 16.26
N HIS A 40 -3.90 -16.26 15.12
CA HIS A 40 -3.55 -14.85 14.94
C HIS A 40 -4.76 -13.97 14.58
N ALA A 41 -5.97 -14.53 14.45
CA ALA A 41 -7.17 -13.77 14.10
C ALA A 41 -7.84 -13.19 15.36
N GLU A 42 -7.15 -12.26 16.02
CA GLU A 42 -7.65 -11.63 17.23
C GLU A 42 -8.13 -10.20 16.93
N LEU A 43 -9.28 -9.83 17.53
CA LEU A 43 -9.86 -8.50 17.40
C LEU A 43 -8.88 -7.38 17.81
N PRO A 44 -8.13 -7.47 18.93
CA PRO A 44 -7.13 -6.47 19.28
C PRO A 44 -6.09 -6.24 18.19
N THR A 45 -5.59 -7.30 17.57
CA THR A 45 -4.64 -7.18 16.45
C THR A 45 -5.25 -6.42 15.27
N LEU A 46 -6.50 -6.73 14.89
CA LEU A 46 -7.18 -6.00 13.82
C LEU A 46 -7.40 -4.53 14.18
N VAL A 47 -7.78 -4.23 15.42
CA VAL A 47 -8.01 -2.86 15.90
C VAL A 47 -6.70 -2.05 15.92
N ASP A 48 -5.61 -2.60 16.44
CA ASP A 48 -4.30 -1.92 16.48
C ASP A 48 -3.79 -1.62 15.07
N LEU A 49 -3.96 -2.61 14.18
CA LEU A 49 -3.64 -2.50 12.76
C LEU A 49 -4.41 -1.36 12.08
N LEU A 50 -5.72 -1.28 12.28
CA LEU A 50 -6.55 -0.24 11.69
C LEU A 50 -6.28 1.13 12.32
N SER A 51 -6.15 1.20 13.65
CA SER A 51 -5.93 2.44 14.41
C SER A 51 -4.67 3.18 13.97
N THR A 52 -3.60 2.43 13.72
CA THR A 52 -2.32 2.99 13.24
C THR A 52 -2.50 3.69 11.89
N ARG A 53 -3.38 3.17 11.02
CA ARG A 53 -3.52 3.62 9.62
C ARG A 53 -4.63 4.62 9.39
N VAL A 54 -5.72 4.55 10.14
CA VAL A 54 -6.77 5.59 10.12
C VAL A 54 -6.15 6.96 10.38
N GLY A 55 -5.16 7.04 11.28
CA GLY A 55 -4.39 8.24 11.56
C GLY A 55 -3.60 8.84 10.40
N LEU A 56 -3.38 8.06 9.34
CA LEU A 56 -2.61 8.41 8.15
C LEU A 56 -3.49 8.39 6.89
N SER A 57 -4.81 8.21 7.03
CA SER A 57 -5.71 8.14 5.89
C SER A 57 -5.81 9.50 5.20
N ALA A 58 -5.44 9.54 3.93
CA ALA A 58 -5.65 10.71 3.07
C ALA A 58 -7.12 10.86 2.64
N ALA A 59 -7.97 9.85 2.89
CA ALA A 59 -9.38 9.86 2.52
C ALA A 59 -10.28 10.52 3.57
N LEU A 60 -9.78 10.78 4.77
CA LEU A 60 -10.53 11.35 5.88
C LEU A 60 -10.06 12.78 6.22
N ALA A 61 -11.00 13.64 6.59
CA ALA A 61 -10.71 14.90 7.24
C ALA A 61 -10.19 14.69 8.68
N VAL A 62 -9.54 15.71 9.25
CA VAL A 62 -8.86 15.61 10.56
C VAL A 62 -9.84 15.23 11.68
N ASP A 63 -11.05 15.78 11.66
CA ASP A 63 -12.13 15.49 12.59
C ASP A 63 -12.70 14.07 12.39
N GLU A 64 -12.82 13.61 11.15
CA GLU A 64 -13.21 12.23 10.83
C GLU A 64 -12.17 11.21 11.32
N VAL A 65 -10.88 11.53 11.18
CA VAL A 65 -9.78 10.71 11.75
C VAL A 65 -9.90 10.61 13.26
N ALA A 66 -10.19 11.71 13.95
CA ALA A 66 -10.37 11.72 15.40
C ALA A 66 -11.55 10.86 15.83
N ALA A 67 -12.73 11.06 15.21
CA ALA A 67 -13.93 10.27 15.49
C ALA A 67 -13.71 8.76 15.24
N GLN A 68 -13.02 8.41 14.15
CA GLN A 68 -12.74 7.02 13.82
C GLN A 68 -11.74 6.38 14.81
N ARG A 69 -10.76 7.14 15.31
CA ARG A 69 -9.85 6.68 16.37
C ARG A 69 -10.59 6.45 17.69
N ASP A 70 -11.45 7.37 18.10
CA ASP A 70 -12.24 7.22 19.32
C ASP A 70 -13.14 5.98 19.24
N ALA A 71 -13.74 5.74 18.08
CA ALA A 71 -14.52 4.53 17.82
C ALA A 71 -13.67 3.25 17.91
N MET A 72 -12.41 3.25 17.43
CA MET A 72 -11.51 2.11 17.57
C MET A 72 -11.10 1.85 19.02
N VAL A 73 -10.83 2.91 19.80
CA VAL A 73 -10.54 2.79 21.24
C VAL A 73 -11.73 2.17 21.97
N ALA A 74 -12.95 2.65 21.69
CA ALA A 74 -14.17 2.10 22.28
C ALA A 74 -14.35 0.60 21.94
N LEU A 75 -14.02 0.15 20.72
CA LEU A 75 -14.08 -1.27 20.35
C LEU A 75 -13.09 -2.15 21.12
N ARG A 76 -11.95 -1.60 21.53
CA ARG A 76 -10.95 -2.34 22.28
C ARG A 76 -11.44 -2.61 23.70
N ASP A 77 -12.10 -1.62 24.29
CA ASP A 77 -12.50 -1.62 25.69
C ASP A 77 -13.92 -2.21 25.89
N ASP A 78 -14.70 -2.40 24.82
CA ASP A 78 -16.04 -3.02 24.84
C ASP A 78 -15.97 -4.55 24.65
N ASP A 79 -16.45 -5.29 25.65
CA ASP A 79 -16.57 -6.76 25.62
C ASP A 79 -17.94 -7.24 25.10
N THR A 80 -18.91 -6.34 24.93
CA THR A 80 -20.28 -6.67 24.57
C THR A 80 -20.43 -6.86 23.06
N GLY A 81 -20.92 -8.02 22.63
CA GLY A 81 -21.20 -8.27 21.21
C GLY A 81 -19.96 -8.38 20.32
N ARG A 82 -18.84 -8.85 20.88
CA ARG A 82 -17.59 -9.07 20.14
C ARG A 82 -17.81 -9.93 18.88
N PRO A 83 -17.28 -9.52 17.72
CA PRO A 83 -17.34 -10.34 16.52
C PRO A 83 -16.65 -11.68 16.76
N THR A 84 -17.23 -12.74 16.18
CA THR A 84 -16.64 -14.08 16.27
C THR A 84 -15.27 -14.10 15.57
N PRO A 85 -14.37 -15.05 15.91
CA PRO A 85 -13.10 -15.19 15.22
C PRO A 85 -13.23 -15.35 13.69
N GLN A 86 -14.32 -15.98 13.23
CA GLN A 86 -14.64 -16.08 11.81
C GLN A 86 -14.87 -14.69 11.18
N VAL A 87 -15.65 -13.83 11.83
CA VAL A 87 -15.91 -12.46 11.35
C VAL A 87 -14.61 -11.65 11.31
N VAL A 88 -13.77 -11.74 12.35
CA VAL A 88 -12.45 -11.07 12.38
C VAL A 88 -11.55 -11.57 11.25
N GLN A 89 -11.53 -12.88 11.01
CA GLN A 89 -10.75 -13.48 9.93
C GLN A 89 -11.23 -13.02 8.55
N VAL A 90 -12.56 -12.92 8.33
CA VAL A 90 -13.11 -12.40 7.08
C VAL A 90 -12.76 -10.93 6.89
N LEU A 91 -12.88 -10.09 7.92
CA LEU A 91 -12.47 -8.68 7.86
C LEU A 91 -10.98 -8.53 7.54
N LEU A 92 -10.11 -9.36 8.13
CA LEU A 92 -8.69 -9.41 7.78
C LEU A 92 -8.46 -9.82 6.33
N THR A 93 -9.24 -10.76 5.81
CA THR A 93 -9.16 -11.18 4.41
C THR A 93 -9.62 -10.08 3.47
N VAL A 94 -10.72 -9.40 3.78
CA VAL A 94 -11.23 -8.24 3.03
C VAL A 94 -10.16 -7.15 3.00
N LEU A 95 -9.66 -6.72 4.16
CA LEU A 95 -8.59 -5.72 4.26
C LEU A 95 -7.35 -6.07 3.41
N ARG A 96 -7.01 -7.36 3.32
CA ARG A 96 -5.84 -7.85 2.56
C ARG A 96 -6.06 -8.03 1.06
N ARG A 97 -7.31 -8.01 0.60
CA ARG A 97 -7.66 -8.22 -0.81
C ARG A 97 -8.21 -6.96 -1.46
N THR A 98 -8.74 -6.05 -0.66
CA THR A 98 -9.23 -4.77 -1.12
C THR A 98 -8.07 -3.93 -1.66
N PRO A 99 -8.13 -3.49 -2.93
CA PRO A 99 -7.14 -2.58 -3.48
C PRO A 99 -7.24 -1.20 -2.81
N GLU A 100 -6.09 -0.59 -2.55
CA GLU A 100 -6.02 0.77 -2.05
C GLU A 100 -6.27 1.76 -3.19
N VAL A 101 -7.13 2.75 -2.95
CA VAL A 101 -7.35 3.91 -3.80
C VAL A 101 -6.63 5.07 -3.16
N ILE A 102 -5.51 5.45 -3.77
CA ILE A 102 -4.77 6.65 -3.38
C ILE A 102 -5.40 7.82 -4.16
N PRO A 103 -5.93 8.85 -3.48
CA PRO A 103 -6.46 10.02 -4.17
C PRO A 103 -5.39 10.63 -5.09
N THR A 104 -5.66 10.65 -6.39
CA THR A 104 -4.78 11.29 -7.36
C THR A 104 -5.02 12.80 -7.33
N LEU A 105 -3.97 13.58 -7.16
CA LEU A 105 -4.04 15.01 -7.36
C LEU A 105 -3.99 15.30 -8.86
N ASP A 106 -4.94 16.09 -9.36
CA ASP A 106 -4.87 16.61 -10.71
C ASP A 106 -3.74 17.64 -10.79
N ARG A 107 -2.61 17.23 -11.37
CA ARG A 107 -1.39 18.03 -11.49
C ARG A 107 -0.94 18.01 -12.94
N GLY A 108 -0.42 19.15 -13.41
CA GLY A 108 0.19 19.24 -14.73
C GLY A 108 1.39 18.29 -14.86
N PRO A 109 1.71 17.84 -16.09
CA PRO A 109 2.84 16.95 -16.30
C PRO A 109 4.16 17.61 -15.90
N VAL A 110 5.02 16.85 -15.21
CA VAL A 110 6.38 17.28 -14.88
C VAL A 110 7.29 17.00 -16.07
N VAL A 111 7.89 18.04 -16.63
CA VAL A 111 8.82 17.92 -17.77
C VAL A 111 10.24 17.75 -17.25
N PHE A 112 10.85 16.61 -17.57
CA PHE A 112 12.26 16.37 -17.27
C PHE A 112 13.15 17.11 -18.28
N PRO A 113 14.29 17.67 -17.85
CA PRO A 113 15.34 18.05 -18.78
C PRO A 113 15.89 16.82 -19.52
N ALA A 114 16.75 17.02 -20.51
CA ALA A 114 17.46 15.89 -21.12
C ALA A 114 18.21 15.10 -20.03
N VAL A 115 17.82 13.84 -19.84
CA VAL A 115 18.43 12.92 -18.88
C VAL A 115 19.20 11.82 -19.62
N PRO A 116 20.21 11.20 -18.99
CA PRO A 116 20.91 10.06 -19.57
C PRO A 116 20.00 8.87 -19.90
N PRO A 117 20.35 8.04 -20.89
CA PRO A 117 19.52 6.89 -21.30
C PRO A 117 19.12 5.95 -20.16
N HIS A 118 20.03 5.66 -19.22
CA HIS A 118 19.72 4.77 -18.08
C HIS A 118 18.63 5.35 -17.17
N GLN A 119 18.56 6.68 -17.01
CA GLN A 119 17.49 7.31 -16.24
C GLN A 119 16.15 7.24 -16.99
N VAL A 120 16.17 7.35 -18.32
CA VAL A 120 14.96 7.16 -19.14
C VAL A 120 14.41 5.75 -18.95
N GLU A 121 15.27 4.73 -19.01
CA GLU A 121 14.89 3.32 -18.80
C GLU A 121 14.37 3.06 -17.38
N MET A 122 15.00 3.64 -16.36
CA MET A 122 14.53 3.58 -14.98
C MET A 122 13.12 4.21 -14.84
N TRP A 123 12.90 5.40 -15.42
CA TRP A 123 11.58 6.06 -15.38
C TRP A 123 10.50 5.24 -16.10
N HIS A 124 10.82 4.66 -17.26
CA HIS A 124 9.89 3.74 -17.93
C HIS A 124 9.57 2.52 -17.06
N THR A 125 10.57 1.93 -16.41
CA THR A 125 10.37 0.79 -15.51
C THR A 125 9.44 1.16 -14.34
N LEU A 126 9.63 2.33 -13.72
CA LEU A 126 8.79 2.83 -12.64
C LEU A 126 7.35 3.07 -13.10
N LEU A 127 7.16 3.70 -14.27
CA LEU A 127 5.84 3.96 -14.83
C LEU A 127 5.12 2.67 -15.21
N ASP A 128 5.81 1.71 -15.82
CA ASP A 128 5.24 0.39 -16.12
C ASP A 128 4.82 -0.36 -14.84
N LEU A 129 5.60 -0.23 -13.76
CA LEU A 129 5.27 -0.85 -12.47
C LEU A 129 3.97 -0.26 -11.89
N GLU A 130 3.77 1.04 -12.04
CA GLU A 130 2.52 1.72 -11.67
C GLU A 130 1.34 1.21 -12.52
N LEU A 131 1.54 1.12 -13.84
CA LEU A 131 0.53 0.63 -14.77
C LEU A 131 0.18 -0.85 -14.55
N ALA A 132 1.09 -1.64 -13.96
CA ALA A 132 0.82 -3.00 -13.51
C ALA A 132 -0.08 -3.06 -12.26
N GLY A 133 -0.47 -1.91 -11.69
CA GLY A 133 -1.38 -1.80 -10.56
C GLY A 133 -0.76 -2.27 -9.24
N LEU A 134 0.56 -2.16 -9.10
CA LEU A 134 1.26 -2.48 -7.86
C LEU A 134 1.33 -1.23 -6.97
N PRO A 135 0.69 -1.22 -5.79
CA PRO A 135 0.68 -0.05 -4.92
C PRO A 135 2.08 0.28 -4.46
N ARG A 136 2.59 1.43 -4.93
CA ARG A 136 3.93 1.91 -4.62
C ARG A 136 3.95 3.41 -4.40
N LEU A 137 4.96 3.87 -3.68
CA LEU A 137 5.29 5.28 -3.55
C LEU A 137 6.73 5.51 -4.00
N LEU A 138 6.95 6.50 -4.87
CA LEU A 138 8.30 6.96 -5.19
C LEU A 138 8.90 7.68 -3.99
N VAL A 139 10.10 7.30 -3.58
CA VAL A 139 10.83 7.93 -2.48
C VAL A 139 12.25 8.30 -2.93
N GLY A 140 13.07 8.79 -2.00
CA GLY A 140 14.49 9.02 -2.24
C GLY A 140 14.80 10.18 -3.19
N GLY A 141 15.89 10.01 -3.95
CA GLY A 141 16.43 11.06 -4.82
C GLY A 141 15.46 11.47 -5.93
N GLN A 142 14.85 10.49 -6.61
CA GLN A 142 13.93 10.75 -7.73
C GLN A 142 12.66 11.48 -7.28
N MET A 143 12.13 11.18 -6.09
CA MET A 143 11.02 11.93 -5.50
C MET A 143 11.37 13.42 -5.34
N THR A 144 12.59 13.71 -4.87
CA THR A 144 13.07 15.08 -4.71
C THR A 144 13.24 15.79 -6.05
N VAL A 145 13.68 15.07 -7.09
CA VAL A 145 13.79 15.60 -8.46
C VAL A 145 12.42 16.00 -8.99
N VAL A 146 11.42 15.11 -8.92
CA VAL A 146 10.06 15.40 -9.39
C VAL A 146 9.48 16.64 -8.70
N HIS A 147 9.56 16.71 -7.37
CA HIS A 147 9.06 17.87 -6.63
C HIS A 147 9.74 19.18 -7.02
N ARG A 148 11.06 19.18 -7.23
CA ARG A 148 11.77 20.40 -7.65
C ARG A 148 11.34 20.84 -9.04
N LEU A 149 11.25 19.89 -9.98
CA LEU A 149 10.84 20.17 -11.36
C LEU A 149 9.40 20.67 -11.42
N GLU A 150 8.48 20.14 -10.61
CA GLU A 150 7.10 20.64 -10.47
C GLU A 150 7.08 22.13 -10.07
N HIS A 151 8.07 22.58 -9.29
CA HIS A 151 8.22 23.97 -8.87
C HIS A 151 9.19 24.79 -9.74
N GLY A 152 9.61 24.29 -10.90
CA GLY A 152 10.53 24.98 -11.80
C GLY A 152 11.96 25.14 -11.26
N VAL A 153 12.33 24.36 -10.23
CA VAL A 153 13.66 24.37 -9.62
C VAL A 153 14.48 23.23 -10.22
N MET A 154 15.70 23.53 -10.67
CA MET A 154 16.59 22.49 -11.17
C MET A 154 17.21 21.68 -10.02
N PRO A 155 17.26 20.33 -10.14
CA PRO A 155 17.91 19.49 -9.16
C PRO A 155 19.45 19.70 -9.18
N PRO A 156 20.10 19.83 -8.02
CA PRO A 156 21.51 20.18 -7.91
C PRO A 156 22.45 18.99 -8.13
N ARG A 157 21.92 17.75 -8.06
CA ARG A 157 22.67 16.50 -8.24
C ARG A 157 21.83 15.54 -9.07
N ALA A 158 22.45 14.86 -10.02
CA ALA A 158 21.87 13.69 -10.66
C ALA A 158 21.75 12.54 -9.65
N THR A 159 20.60 11.86 -9.64
CA THR A 159 20.39 10.61 -8.92
C THR A 159 20.12 9.54 -9.97
N ASP A 160 20.83 8.43 -9.86
CA ASP A 160 20.87 7.39 -10.92
C ASP A 160 20.11 6.12 -10.53
N ASP A 161 19.63 6.08 -9.30
CA ASP A 161 18.80 5.05 -8.71
C ASP A 161 17.34 5.51 -8.60
N GLY A 162 16.44 4.53 -8.50
CA GLY A 162 15.01 4.74 -8.24
C GLY A 162 14.59 3.99 -6.98
N ASP A 163 14.18 4.73 -5.96
CA ASP A 163 13.70 4.16 -4.71
C ASP A 163 12.18 4.13 -4.67
N ILE A 164 11.62 2.97 -4.31
CA ILE A 164 10.18 2.82 -4.11
C ILE A 164 9.87 2.12 -2.79
N VAL A 165 8.74 2.48 -2.21
CA VAL A 165 8.13 1.75 -1.10
C VAL A 165 6.93 1.00 -1.63
N LEU A 166 6.83 -0.30 -1.32
CA LEU A 166 5.69 -1.14 -1.70
C LEU A 166 4.75 -1.32 -0.50
N ASN A 167 3.44 -1.29 -0.75
CA ASN A 167 2.49 -1.62 0.30
C ASN A 167 2.37 -3.16 0.44
N VAL A 168 3.18 -3.72 1.34
CA VAL A 168 3.14 -5.15 1.70
C VAL A 168 2.10 -5.49 2.77
N TRP A 169 1.46 -4.47 3.34
CA TRP A 169 0.57 -4.64 4.49
C TRP A 169 -0.87 -4.93 4.06
N THR A 170 -1.46 -4.08 3.22
CA THR A 170 -2.75 -4.39 2.57
C THR A 170 -2.57 -5.45 1.50
N ARG A 171 -1.39 -5.55 0.87
CA ARG A 171 -1.16 -6.47 -0.24
C ARG A 171 0.14 -7.26 -0.04
N ARG A 172 0.05 -8.37 0.69
CA ARG A 172 1.22 -9.19 1.10
C ARG A 172 2.04 -9.75 -0.07
N ASP A 173 1.43 -9.89 -1.23
CA ASP A 173 2.10 -10.33 -2.45
C ASP A 173 2.83 -9.20 -3.18
N SER A 174 2.67 -7.92 -2.80
CA SER A 174 3.28 -6.77 -3.49
C SER A 174 4.79 -6.91 -3.70
N LEU A 175 5.53 -7.34 -2.68
CA LEU A 175 6.99 -7.53 -2.80
C LEU A 175 7.32 -8.62 -3.83
N ARG A 176 6.62 -9.76 -3.77
CA ARG A 176 6.82 -10.88 -4.69
C ARG A 176 6.43 -10.49 -6.11
N ALA A 177 5.31 -9.80 -6.27
CA ALA A 177 4.81 -9.36 -7.56
C ALA A 177 5.75 -8.32 -8.20
N ALA A 178 6.25 -7.36 -7.43
CA ALA A 178 7.23 -6.39 -7.89
C ALA A 178 8.58 -7.05 -8.23
N SER A 179 9.07 -7.97 -7.40
CA SER A 179 10.27 -8.75 -7.67
C SER A 179 10.15 -9.56 -8.98
N GLY A 180 9.02 -10.24 -9.17
CA GLY A 180 8.72 -10.96 -10.42
C GLY A 180 8.71 -10.02 -11.63
N PHE A 181 7.99 -8.90 -11.52
CA PHE A 181 7.91 -7.88 -12.56
C PHE A 181 9.29 -7.33 -12.98
N LEU A 182 10.16 -7.06 -12.00
CA LEU A 182 11.50 -6.54 -12.24
C LEU A 182 12.40 -7.62 -12.86
N ARG A 183 12.31 -8.86 -12.40
CA ARG A 183 13.05 -9.99 -12.97
C ARG A 183 12.69 -10.24 -14.43
N ASP A 184 11.42 -10.13 -14.79
CA ASP A 184 10.95 -10.28 -16.18
C ASP A 184 11.52 -9.20 -17.12
N ARG A 185 12.01 -8.09 -16.56
CA ARG A 185 12.70 -6.99 -17.26
C ARG A 185 14.23 -7.06 -17.17
N GLY A 186 14.77 -8.18 -16.68
CA GLY A 186 16.22 -8.41 -16.62
C GLY A 186 16.92 -7.82 -15.39
N PHE A 187 16.18 -7.34 -14.39
CA PHE A 187 16.78 -6.97 -13.11
C PHE A 187 17.16 -8.22 -12.29
N THR A 188 18.29 -8.13 -11.61
CA THR A 188 18.75 -9.13 -10.64
C THR A 188 18.59 -8.60 -9.23
N GLU A 189 18.04 -9.42 -8.35
CA GLU A 189 17.98 -9.12 -6.92
C GLU A 189 19.37 -9.28 -6.30
N ASP A 190 19.82 -8.24 -5.61
CA ASP A 190 20.96 -8.31 -4.70
C ASP A 190 20.45 -8.25 -3.26
N ARG A 191 21.00 -9.11 -2.41
CA ARG A 191 20.62 -9.17 -0.99
C ARG A 191 21.55 -8.27 -0.22
N THR A 192 21.03 -7.15 0.29
CA THR A 192 21.78 -6.28 1.18
C THR A 192 21.45 -6.60 2.64
N SER A 193 22.33 -6.22 3.57
CA SER A 193 22.13 -6.48 5.02
C SER A 193 20.89 -5.80 5.60
N ASP A 194 20.33 -4.83 4.88
CA ASP A 194 19.28 -3.91 5.34
C ASP A 194 17.98 -4.06 4.53
N GLY A 195 17.94 -4.94 3.51
CA GLY A 195 16.79 -5.13 2.64
C GLY A 195 17.08 -5.86 1.31
N TYR A 196 16.20 -5.66 0.32
CA TYR A 196 16.41 -6.13 -1.07
C TYR A 196 16.67 -4.92 -1.97
N SER A 197 17.70 -4.99 -2.80
CA SER A 197 17.92 -4.07 -3.93
C SER A 197 17.81 -4.84 -5.25
N THR A 198 17.39 -4.16 -6.31
CA THR A 198 17.35 -4.73 -7.66
C THR A 198 18.20 -3.86 -8.57
N GLY A 199 19.24 -4.45 -9.16
CA GLY A 199 20.09 -3.78 -10.15
C GLY A 199 19.90 -4.39 -11.54
N SER A 200 20.10 -3.61 -12.60
CA SER A 200 20.22 -4.15 -13.97
C SER A 200 21.62 -4.72 -14.15
N GLY A 201 21.74 -6.01 -14.44
CA GLY A 201 23.01 -6.67 -14.68
C GLY A 201 23.61 -6.23 -16.03
N ALA A 202 24.54 -5.28 -15.99
CA ALA A 202 25.58 -5.16 -17.00
C ALA A 202 26.93 -5.18 -16.27
N THR A 203 27.48 -6.38 -16.07
CA THR A 203 28.91 -6.53 -15.81
C THR A 203 29.64 -6.24 -17.13
N PRO A 204 30.44 -5.16 -17.24
CA PRO A 204 31.46 -5.14 -18.28
C PRO A 204 32.56 -6.10 -17.81
N GLY A 205 32.94 -7.03 -18.67
CA GLY A 205 34.20 -7.74 -18.53
C GLY A 205 34.87 -7.88 -19.90
N PRO A 206 36.19 -8.09 -19.97
CA PRO A 206 37.24 -7.67 -19.03
C PRO A 206 37.76 -6.24 -19.29
#